data_AF-A0A558BSQ1-F1
#
_entry.id   AF-A0A558BSQ1-F1
#
_cell.length_a   1.000
_cell.length_b   1.000
_cell.length_c   1.000
_cell.angle_alpha   90.00
_cell.angle_beta   90.00
_cell.angle_gamma   90.00
#
_symmetry.space_group_name_H-M   'P 1'
#
loop_
_entity.id
_entity.type
_entity.pdbx_description
1 polymer ?
#
loop_
_entity_poly.entity_id
_entity_poly.type
_entity_poly.pdbx_seq_one_letter_code
_entity_poly.pdbx_strand_id
1 'polypeptide(L)'
;MEEKNVVECCTHGTRYPAYVCQHLNLQMPVGFNEPFTSDPGVTYANDELNAWCDACDEVLTEAGEWNDKSEAFAKIRLVCDTCFFEMKKLNQECPASLIRMEITQLIASLPNSHQAAFCALNCEKMLPSIARFDEEEKRPARDVFERSIAAIYIFSVSPSHSLEEYIALKEEVESLWPDLDETTNSFASYAFDAFGAMVEALNFVLSGETIHAANCSAAPLDTVDMYIQEVGEDEAPAARAELEAFIQASPFMIRENKRQAVLLEELAKMPIINSENLALLKSLNEQDMLVEFSVL
;
A
#
# COMPACT_ATOMS: atom_id res chain seq x y z
N MET A 1 4.00 27.69 -41.90
CA MET A 1 3.81 27.59 -40.43
C MET A 1 2.45 26.95 -40.25
N GLU A 2 2.40 25.68 -39.89
CA GLU A 2 1.13 25.05 -39.50
C GLU A 2 0.64 25.75 -38.22
N GLU A 3 -0.65 26.09 -38.20
CA GLU A 3 -1.31 26.65 -37.02
C GLU A 3 -1.25 25.61 -35.90
N LYS A 4 -0.74 26.02 -34.73
CA LYS A 4 -0.80 25.19 -33.53
C LYS A 4 -2.26 25.11 -33.10
N ASN A 5 -2.93 23.98 -33.36
CA ASN A 5 -4.24 23.71 -32.78
C ASN A 5 -4.06 23.63 -31.26
N VAL A 6 -4.76 24.51 -30.55
CA VAL A 6 -4.79 24.56 -29.09
C VAL A 6 -6.23 24.50 -28.64
N VAL A 7 -6.47 23.92 -27.47
CA VAL A 7 -7.77 23.86 -26.82
C VAL A 7 -7.76 24.72 -25.55
N GLU A 8 -8.87 25.39 -25.27
CA GLU A 8 -9.09 26.08 -24.01
C GLU A 8 -9.64 25.12 -22.96
N CYS A 9 -8.80 24.73 -22.01
CA CYS A 9 -9.20 23.96 -20.84
C CYS A 9 -9.72 24.89 -19.74
N CYS A 10 -10.86 24.56 -19.14
CA CYS A 10 -11.41 25.34 -18.02
C CYS A 10 -10.51 25.37 -16.77
N THR A 11 -9.59 24.40 -16.64
CA THR A 11 -8.66 24.28 -15.51
C THR A 11 -7.24 24.72 -15.87
N HIS A 12 -6.76 24.35 -17.06
CA HIS A 12 -5.35 24.47 -17.46
C HIS A 12 -5.08 25.57 -18.49
N GLY A 13 -6.11 26.31 -18.91
CA GLY A 13 -6.04 27.34 -19.95
C GLY A 13 -5.72 26.77 -21.33
N THR A 14 -5.07 27.57 -22.17
CA THR A 14 -4.68 27.21 -23.54
C THR A 14 -3.61 26.11 -23.54
N ARG A 15 -3.93 24.94 -24.10
CA ARG A 15 -3.09 23.74 -24.10
C ARG A 15 -3.17 22.95 -25.40
N TYR A 16 -2.29 21.96 -25.59
CA TYR A 16 -2.37 21.07 -26.75
C TYR A 16 -3.57 20.11 -26.63
N PRO A 17 -4.23 19.77 -27.75
CA PRO A 17 -5.40 18.90 -27.76
C PRO A 17 -5.02 17.42 -27.60
N ALA A 18 -5.90 16.66 -26.95
CA ALA A 18 -5.88 15.20 -26.89
C ALA A 18 -7.32 14.67 -26.99
N TYR A 19 -7.49 13.43 -27.45
CA TYR A 19 -8.78 12.79 -27.64
C TYR A 19 -8.93 11.60 -26.72
N VAL A 20 -10.01 11.57 -25.94
CA VAL A 20 -10.27 10.49 -24.98
C VAL A 20 -11.70 10.00 -25.09
N CYS A 21 -11.99 8.76 -24.71
CA CYS A 21 -13.38 8.31 -24.57
C CYS A 21 -14.11 9.09 -23.46
N GLN A 22 -15.44 9.12 -23.50
CA GLN A 22 -16.25 9.80 -22.49
C GLN A 22 -16.11 9.21 -21.06
N HIS A 23 -15.64 7.96 -20.94
CA HIS A 23 -15.54 7.24 -19.68
C HIS A 23 -14.26 7.57 -18.89
N LEU A 24 -13.18 7.95 -19.58
CA LEU A 24 -11.96 8.41 -18.93
C LEU A 24 -12.24 9.68 -18.13
N ASN A 25 -11.79 9.73 -16.88
CA ASN A 25 -12.12 10.77 -15.92
C ASN A 25 -10.97 10.99 -14.92
N LEU A 26 -11.10 12.04 -14.09
CA LEU A 26 -10.10 12.44 -13.10
C LEU A 26 -10.46 12.04 -11.66
N GLN A 27 -11.41 11.12 -11.48
CA GLN A 27 -11.96 10.75 -10.17
C GLN A 27 -11.74 9.28 -9.81
N MET A 28 -11.89 8.37 -10.77
CA MET A 28 -11.75 6.93 -10.55
C MET A 28 -11.03 6.25 -11.72
N PRO A 29 -10.16 5.26 -11.43
CA PRO A 29 -9.50 4.47 -12.47
C PRO A 29 -10.52 3.59 -13.19
N VAL A 30 -10.42 3.56 -14.51
CA VAL A 30 -11.29 2.80 -15.43
C VAL A 30 -10.46 2.08 -16.51
N GLY A 31 -9.14 2.04 -16.35
CA GLY A 31 -8.18 1.61 -17.35
C GLY A 31 -7.74 2.74 -18.28
N PHE A 32 -6.55 2.59 -18.86
CA PHE A 32 -5.97 3.58 -19.78
C PHE A 32 -5.15 2.90 -20.88
N ASN A 33 -5.76 2.81 -22.05
CA ASN A 33 -5.19 2.23 -23.26
C ASN A 33 -4.84 3.35 -24.23
N GLU A 34 -3.69 3.22 -24.89
CA GLU A 34 -3.16 4.19 -25.85
C GLU A 34 -2.53 3.46 -27.04
N PRO A 35 -2.52 4.06 -28.24
CA PRO A 35 -1.97 3.41 -29.43
C PRO A 35 -0.44 3.30 -29.40
N PHE A 36 0.21 4.09 -28.55
CA PHE A 36 1.64 4.06 -28.29
C PHE A 36 1.93 4.66 -26.91
N THR A 37 3.07 4.33 -26.31
CA THR A 37 3.45 4.87 -25.00
C THR A 37 3.77 6.37 -25.08
N SER A 38 2.93 7.20 -24.46
CA SER A 38 3.12 8.66 -24.40
C SER A 38 3.89 9.14 -23.15
N ASP A 39 4.62 10.26 -23.25
CA ASP A 39 5.50 10.86 -22.24
C ASP A 39 5.17 12.36 -22.06
N PRO A 40 4.86 12.83 -20.84
CA PRO A 40 4.53 14.24 -20.57
C PRO A 40 5.66 15.24 -20.86
N GLY A 41 6.91 14.78 -21.00
CA GLY A 41 8.06 15.58 -21.41
C GLY A 41 8.17 15.81 -22.92
N VAL A 42 7.34 15.13 -23.72
CA VAL A 42 7.35 15.21 -25.19
C VAL A 42 6.17 16.08 -25.67
N THR A 43 6.42 16.93 -26.66
CA THR A 43 5.36 17.64 -27.37
C THR A 43 4.92 16.80 -28.55
N TYR A 44 3.64 16.41 -28.55
CA TYR A 44 3.03 15.62 -29.61
C TYR A 44 2.47 16.51 -30.72
N ALA A 45 2.38 15.97 -31.93
CA ALA A 45 1.63 16.63 -32.98
C ALA A 45 0.13 16.64 -32.63
N ASN A 46 -0.60 17.57 -33.22
CA ASN A 46 -2.04 17.67 -33.00
C ASN A 46 -2.68 16.35 -33.44
N ASP A 47 -3.51 15.75 -32.60
CA ASP A 47 -4.22 14.46 -32.81
C ASP A 47 -3.49 13.16 -32.46
N GLU A 48 -2.21 13.18 -32.06
CA GLU A 48 -1.48 11.95 -31.73
C GLU A 48 -1.87 11.38 -30.37
N LEU A 49 -2.21 12.24 -29.40
CA LEU A 49 -2.63 11.82 -28.06
C LEU A 49 -4.07 11.31 -28.08
N ASN A 50 -4.21 9.99 -28.09
CA ASN A 50 -5.48 9.29 -28.04
C ASN A 50 -5.47 8.27 -26.90
N ALA A 51 -6.55 8.20 -26.12
CA ALA A 51 -6.70 7.17 -25.10
C ALA A 51 -8.14 6.73 -24.87
N TRP A 52 -8.31 5.51 -24.36
CA TRP A 52 -9.62 4.95 -24.03
C TRP A 52 -9.53 4.04 -22.79
N CYS A 53 -10.66 3.84 -22.12
CA CYS A 53 -10.77 2.97 -20.94
C CYS A 53 -10.85 1.49 -21.33
N ASP A 54 -10.72 0.57 -20.38
CA ASP A 54 -10.73 -0.88 -20.64
C ASP A 54 -12.05 -1.35 -21.27
N ALA A 55 -13.19 -0.83 -20.79
CA ALA A 55 -14.49 -1.14 -21.39
C ALA A 55 -14.59 -0.71 -22.87
N CYS A 56 -13.90 0.36 -23.28
CA CYS A 56 -13.84 0.74 -24.68
C CYS A 56 -12.87 -0.16 -25.46
N ASP A 57 -11.83 -0.68 -24.81
CA ASP A 57 -10.85 -1.59 -25.41
C ASP A 57 -11.49 -2.95 -25.72
N GLU A 58 -12.33 -3.46 -24.83
CA GLU A 58 -13.14 -4.65 -25.05
C GLU A 58 -14.05 -4.48 -26.27
N VAL A 59 -14.78 -3.36 -26.35
CA VAL A 59 -15.67 -3.06 -27.48
C VAL A 59 -14.90 -2.89 -28.79
N LEU A 60 -13.72 -2.26 -28.74
CA LEU A 60 -12.83 -2.12 -29.89
C LEU A 60 -12.32 -3.49 -30.38
N THR A 61 -11.90 -4.34 -29.44
CA THR A 61 -11.43 -5.70 -29.72
C THR A 61 -12.53 -6.55 -30.35
N GLU A 62 -13.76 -6.48 -29.84
CA GLU A 62 -14.91 -7.15 -30.45
C GLU A 62 -15.26 -6.61 -31.84
N ALA A 63 -15.14 -5.30 -32.03
CA ALA A 63 -15.46 -4.63 -33.28
C ALA A 63 -14.36 -4.82 -34.35
N GLY A 64 -13.14 -5.17 -33.93
CA GLY A 64 -11.95 -5.32 -34.78
C GLY A 64 -11.31 -3.99 -35.20
N GLU A 65 -12.05 -2.89 -35.17
CA GLU A 65 -11.57 -1.53 -35.49
C GLU A 65 -12.50 -0.44 -34.90
N TRP A 66 -12.04 0.81 -34.97
CA TRP A 66 -12.89 1.97 -34.71
C TRP A 66 -13.90 2.13 -35.85
N ASN A 67 -15.19 1.95 -35.53
CA ASN A 67 -16.31 2.04 -36.46
C ASN A 67 -17.54 2.61 -35.74
N ASP A 68 -18.66 2.75 -36.45
CA ASP A 68 -19.90 3.33 -35.91
C ASP A 68 -20.35 2.71 -34.57
N LYS A 69 -20.10 1.41 -34.33
CA LYS A 69 -20.46 0.73 -33.06
C LYS A 69 -19.53 1.18 -31.93
N SER A 70 -18.22 1.05 -32.12
CA SER A 70 -17.22 1.36 -31.09
C SER A 70 -17.13 2.86 -30.80
N GLU A 71 -17.26 3.71 -31.83
CA GLU A 71 -17.32 5.16 -31.67
C GLU A 71 -18.59 5.63 -30.95
N ALA A 72 -19.75 5.02 -31.25
CA ALA A 72 -21.00 5.36 -30.56
C ALA A 72 -20.98 5.00 -29.06
N PHE A 73 -20.23 3.97 -28.68
CA PHE A 73 -19.99 3.60 -27.28
C PHE A 73 -18.98 4.54 -26.62
N ALA A 74 -17.84 4.76 -27.26
CA ALA A 74 -16.74 5.53 -26.69
C ALA A 74 -17.02 7.04 -26.61
N LYS A 75 -17.81 7.58 -27.54
CA LYS A 75 -18.15 9.01 -27.67
C LYS A 75 -16.95 9.91 -27.38
N ILE A 76 -15.96 9.84 -28.28
CA ILE A 76 -14.68 10.54 -28.12
C ILE A 76 -14.90 12.03 -27.87
N ARG A 77 -14.20 12.56 -26.86
CA ARG A 77 -14.22 13.96 -26.44
C ARG A 77 -12.82 14.56 -26.52
N LEU A 78 -12.78 15.86 -26.79
CA LEU A 78 -11.57 16.66 -26.80
C LEU A 78 -11.23 17.11 -25.36
N VAL A 79 -9.98 16.91 -24.96
CA VAL A 79 -9.40 17.39 -23.69
C VAL A 79 -8.05 18.05 -23.94
N CYS A 80 -7.46 18.70 -22.93
CA CYS A 80 -6.07 19.14 -23.02
C CYS A 80 -5.08 18.02 -22.66
N ASP A 81 -3.86 18.13 -23.16
CA ASP A 81 -2.70 17.29 -22.85
C ASP A 81 -2.51 17.07 -21.33
N THR A 82 -2.70 18.11 -20.52
CA THR A 82 -2.52 18.04 -19.07
C THR A 82 -3.58 17.14 -18.44
N CYS A 83 -4.85 17.31 -18.81
CA CYS A 83 -5.91 16.41 -18.36
C CYS A 83 -5.69 14.97 -18.86
N PHE A 84 -5.17 14.79 -20.07
CA PHE A 84 -4.82 13.47 -20.59
C PHE A 84 -3.78 12.78 -19.70
N PHE A 85 -2.67 13.46 -19.35
CA PHE A 85 -1.64 12.88 -18.50
C PHE A 85 -2.06 12.70 -17.04
N GLU A 86 -2.96 13.55 -16.52
CA GLU A 86 -3.58 13.32 -15.21
C GLU A 86 -4.46 12.07 -15.19
N MET A 87 -5.27 11.84 -16.24
CA MET A 87 -6.04 10.60 -16.39
C MET A 87 -5.10 9.39 -16.52
N LYS A 88 -4.03 9.52 -17.30
CA LYS A 88 -3.00 8.48 -17.45
C LYS A 88 -2.39 8.14 -16.10
N LYS A 89 -1.96 9.15 -15.34
CA LYS A 89 -1.40 9.00 -14.00
C LYS A 89 -2.38 8.32 -13.06
N LEU A 90 -3.64 8.76 -12.99
CA LEU A 90 -4.68 8.14 -12.16
C LEU A 90 -4.87 6.64 -12.43
N ASN A 91 -4.76 6.24 -13.70
CA ASN A 91 -4.94 4.84 -14.12
C ASN A 91 -3.64 4.01 -14.06
N GLN A 92 -2.49 4.67 -13.94
CA GLN A 92 -1.18 4.04 -13.75
C GLN A 92 -0.79 3.96 -12.27
N GLU A 93 -1.43 4.76 -11.41
CA GLU A 93 -1.34 4.63 -9.96
C GLU A 93 -2.11 3.37 -9.54
N CYS A 94 -1.35 2.32 -9.18
CA CYS A 94 -1.90 1.07 -8.67
C CYS A 94 -2.84 1.37 -7.48
N PRO A 95 -4.03 0.76 -7.37
CA PRO A 95 -4.90 0.91 -6.21
C PRO A 95 -4.17 0.68 -4.86
N ALA A 96 -3.18 -0.21 -4.84
CA ALA A 96 -2.31 -0.43 -3.69
C ALA A 96 -1.54 0.84 -3.28
N SER A 97 -1.05 1.63 -4.24
CA SER A 97 -0.34 2.88 -3.99
C SER A 97 -1.27 3.96 -3.42
N LEU A 98 -2.54 3.98 -3.83
CA LEU A 98 -3.55 4.90 -3.29
C LEU A 98 -3.89 4.55 -1.84
N ILE A 99 -4.15 3.27 -1.54
CA ILE A 99 -4.44 2.82 -0.18
C ILE A 99 -3.23 3.05 0.74
N ARG A 100 -2.00 2.72 0.30
CA ARG A 100 -0.78 3.01 1.08
C ARG A 100 -0.59 4.51 1.31
N MET A 101 -0.92 5.36 0.33
CA MET A 101 -0.86 6.81 0.49
C MET A 101 -1.90 7.32 1.50
N GLU A 102 -3.13 6.82 1.45
CA GLU A 102 -4.20 7.15 2.42
C GLU A 102 -3.80 6.75 3.85
N ILE A 103 -3.32 5.52 4.05
CA ILE A 103 -2.81 5.03 5.34
C ILE A 103 -1.68 5.92 5.84
N THR A 104 -0.70 6.23 4.99
CA THR A 104 0.45 7.08 5.37
C THR A 104 0.00 8.49 5.79
N GLN A 105 -0.97 9.08 5.08
CA GLN A 105 -1.52 10.39 5.43
C GLN A 105 -2.30 10.34 6.75
N LEU A 106 -3.08 9.30 6.99
CA LEU A 106 -3.79 9.10 8.26
C LEU A 106 -2.80 8.96 9.42
N ILE A 107 -1.76 8.13 9.28
CA ILE A 107 -0.70 8.00 10.29
C ILE A 107 -0.05 9.35 10.58
N ALA A 108 0.31 10.12 9.55
CA ALA A 108 0.94 11.43 9.70
C ALA A 108 0.06 12.46 10.42
N SER A 109 -1.26 12.29 10.37
CA SER A 109 -2.20 13.16 11.06
C SER A 109 -2.36 12.85 12.55
N LEU A 110 -1.94 11.66 13.00
CA LEU A 110 -2.10 11.20 14.37
C LEU A 110 -1.00 11.76 15.30
N PRO A 111 -1.29 12.00 16.59
CA PRO A 111 -0.24 12.31 17.57
C PRO A 111 0.77 11.17 17.73
N ASN A 112 2.00 11.48 18.17
CA ASN A 112 3.06 10.47 18.31
C ASN A 112 2.67 9.28 19.20
N SER A 113 1.89 9.52 20.26
CA SER A 113 1.35 8.44 21.10
C SER A 113 0.46 7.47 20.32
N HIS A 114 -0.36 7.99 19.42
CA HIS A 114 -1.29 7.19 18.61
C HIS A 114 -0.53 6.44 17.50
N GLN A 115 0.45 7.09 16.88
CA GLN A 115 1.36 6.43 15.92
C GLN A 115 2.11 5.27 16.61
N ALA A 116 2.65 5.46 17.82
CA ALA A 116 3.30 4.38 18.57
C ALA A 116 2.35 3.22 18.89
N ALA A 117 1.12 3.52 19.32
CA ALA A 117 0.11 2.48 19.55
C ALA A 117 -0.18 1.70 18.26
N PHE A 118 -0.30 2.39 17.12
CA PHE A 118 -0.49 1.76 15.82
C PHE A 118 0.69 0.88 15.41
N CYS A 119 1.94 1.33 15.60
CA CYS A 119 3.13 0.52 15.38
C CYS A 119 3.11 -0.76 16.23
N ALA A 120 2.83 -0.64 17.53
CA ALA A 120 2.75 -1.79 18.41
C ALA A 120 1.66 -2.79 18.00
N LEU A 121 0.50 -2.32 17.52
CA LEU A 121 -0.57 -3.18 16.99
C LEU A 121 -0.14 -3.92 15.72
N ASN A 122 0.60 -3.27 14.82
CA ASN A 122 1.17 -3.91 13.62
C ASN A 122 2.20 -4.97 14.00
N CYS A 123 3.13 -4.67 14.92
CA CYS A 123 4.09 -5.66 15.41
C CYS A 123 3.39 -6.83 16.12
N GLU A 124 2.36 -6.56 16.94
CA GLU A 124 1.56 -7.59 17.61
C GLU A 124 0.85 -8.50 16.60
N LYS A 125 0.38 -7.93 15.48
CA LYS A 125 -0.25 -8.69 14.39
C LYS A 125 0.70 -9.70 13.74
N MET A 126 2.00 -9.41 13.74
CA MET A 126 3.04 -10.22 13.12
C MET A 126 3.70 -11.23 14.09
N LEU A 127 3.34 -11.22 15.37
CA LEU A 127 3.85 -12.19 16.36
C LEU A 127 3.72 -13.67 15.92
N PRO A 128 2.63 -14.10 15.24
CA PRO A 128 2.55 -15.46 14.73
C PRO A 128 3.68 -15.84 13.76
N SER A 129 4.15 -14.91 12.92
CA SER A 129 5.29 -15.13 12.00
C SER A 129 6.56 -15.44 12.79
N ILE A 130 6.82 -14.66 13.85
CA ILE A 130 7.96 -14.87 14.75
C ILE A 130 7.86 -16.20 15.49
N ALA A 131 6.67 -16.54 16.00
CA ALA A 131 6.45 -17.79 16.71
C ALA A 131 6.74 -19.01 15.83
N ARG A 132 6.35 -18.99 14.54
CA ARG A 132 6.66 -20.05 13.58
C ARG A 132 8.15 -20.14 13.26
N PHE A 133 8.79 -18.99 13.07
CA PHE A 133 10.22 -18.96 12.84
C PHE A 133 11.03 -19.53 14.02
N ASP A 134 10.68 -19.14 15.25
CA ASP A 134 11.33 -19.62 16.47
C ASP A 134 11.16 -21.14 16.69
N GLU A 135 10.01 -21.72 16.31
CA GLU A 135 9.76 -23.15 16.42
C GLU A 135 10.80 -23.98 15.65
N GLU A 136 11.23 -23.50 14.48
CA GLU A 136 12.21 -24.19 13.63
C GLU A 136 13.67 -23.85 13.98
N GLU A 137 13.95 -22.56 14.21
CA GLU A 137 15.32 -22.07 14.47
C GLU A 137 15.76 -22.22 15.93
N LYS A 138 14.83 -22.53 16.84
CA LYS A 138 15.07 -22.63 18.29
C LYS A 138 15.71 -21.38 18.88
N ARG A 139 15.29 -20.21 18.39
CA ARG A 139 15.71 -18.90 18.87
C ARG A 139 14.65 -18.32 19.83
N PRO A 140 15.02 -17.39 20.71
CA PRO A 140 14.08 -16.74 21.63
C PRO A 140 13.56 -15.40 21.08
N ALA A 141 13.32 -15.26 19.77
CA ALA A 141 12.96 -13.96 19.19
C ALA A 141 11.62 -13.44 19.69
N ARG A 142 10.66 -14.33 19.92
CA ARG A 142 9.33 -14.02 20.43
C ARG A 142 9.38 -13.27 21.76
N ASP A 143 10.22 -13.70 22.70
CA ASP A 143 10.32 -13.07 24.02
C ASP A 143 10.84 -11.63 23.91
N VAL A 144 11.76 -11.37 22.97
CA VAL A 144 12.27 -10.02 22.69
C VAL A 144 11.19 -9.16 22.04
N PHE A 145 10.42 -9.73 21.10
CA PHE A 145 9.31 -9.05 20.44
C PHE A 145 8.20 -8.66 21.42
N GLU A 146 7.74 -9.59 22.25
CA GLU A 146 6.68 -9.33 23.22
C GLU A 146 7.08 -8.22 24.21
N ARG A 147 8.34 -8.21 24.68
CA ARG A 147 8.88 -7.12 25.50
C ARG A 147 8.93 -5.79 24.75
N SER A 148 9.37 -5.80 23.50
CA SER A 148 9.46 -4.59 22.67
C SER A 148 8.08 -3.99 22.39
N ILE A 149 7.09 -4.83 22.06
CA ILE A 149 5.68 -4.43 21.91
C ILE A 149 5.16 -3.80 23.20
N ALA A 150 5.41 -4.44 24.35
CA ALA A 150 5.00 -3.91 25.64
C ALA A 150 5.63 -2.54 25.93
N ALA A 151 6.92 -2.36 25.63
CA ALA A 151 7.61 -1.08 25.78
C ALA A 151 7.01 0.01 24.89
N ILE A 152 6.70 -0.29 23.62
CA ILE A 152 6.07 0.67 22.71
C ILE A 152 4.64 1.02 23.19
N TYR A 153 3.88 0.06 23.72
CA TYR A 153 2.59 0.36 24.33
C TYR A 153 2.73 1.27 25.55
N ILE A 154 3.73 1.05 26.39
CA ILE A 154 4.03 1.92 27.52
C ILE A 154 4.37 3.34 27.04
N PHE A 155 5.18 3.48 25.99
CA PHE A 155 5.46 4.77 25.35
C PHE A 155 4.18 5.46 24.85
N SER A 156 3.27 4.73 24.22
CA SER A 156 2.03 5.31 23.69
C SER A 156 1.13 5.90 24.78
N VAL A 157 1.10 5.31 25.98
CA VAL A 157 0.32 5.83 27.12
C VAL A 157 1.07 6.95 27.86
N SER A 158 2.39 6.80 28.05
CA SER A 158 3.21 7.74 28.82
C SER A 158 4.60 7.89 28.19
N PRO A 159 4.81 8.90 27.32
CA PRO A 159 6.07 9.10 26.59
C PRO A 159 7.30 9.52 27.43
N SER A 160 7.32 9.28 28.73
CA SER A 160 8.33 9.79 29.67
C SER A 160 9.50 8.83 29.92
N HIS A 161 9.80 7.92 29.00
CA HIS A 161 10.77 6.85 29.21
C HIS A 161 12.18 7.23 28.73
N SER A 162 13.18 6.57 29.30
CA SER A 162 14.59 6.72 28.90
C SER A 162 14.79 6.09 27.52
N LEU A 163 15.48 6.81 26.62
CA LEU A 163 15.71 6.34 25.24
C LEU A 163 16.69 5.15 25.21
N GLU A 164 17.54 5.02 26.23
CA GLU A 164 18.51 3.94 26.37
C GLU A 164 17.87 2.54 26.37
N GLU A 165 16.67 2.40 26.93
CA GLU A 165 15.92 1.13 26.91
C GLU A 165 15.52 0.74 25.48
N TYR A 166 15.02 1.69 24.68
CA TYR A 166 14.62 1.43 23.29
C TYR A 166 15.82 1.19 22.37
N ILE A 167 16.96 1.83 22.63
CA ILE A 167 18.22 1.52 21.94
C ILE A 167 18.63 0.07 22.21
N ALA A 168 18.62 -0.35 23.48
CA ALA A 168 18.98 -1.72 23.85
C ALA A 168 18.02 -2.77 23.25
N LEU A 169 16.71 -2.50 23.27
CA LEU A 169 15.72 -3.37 22.62
C LEU A 169 15.97 -3.46 21.10
N LYS A 170 16.28 -2.34 20.45
CA LYS A 170 16.59 -2.32 19.01
C LYS A 170 17.81 -3.16 18.68
N GLU A 171 18.91 -2.99 19.42
CA GLU A 171 20.12 -3.79 19.24
C GLU A 171 19.86 -5.29 19.47
N GLU A 172 19.03 -5.63 20.46
CA GLU A 172 18.64 -7.01 20.74
C GLU A 172 17.82 -7.62 19.59
N VAL A 173 16.83 -6.87 19.07
CA VAL A 173 16.02 -7.28 17.90
C VAL A 173 16.90 -7.46 16.67
N GLU A 174 17.79 -6.50 16.36
CA GLU A 174 18.68 -6.58 15.20
C GLU A 174 19.64 -7.77 15.28
N SER A 175 20.06 -8.17 16.48
CA SER A 175 20.94 -9.34 16.67
C SER A 175 20.27 -10.69 16.34
N LEU A 176 18.93 -10.71 16.27
CA LEU A 176 18.13 -11.92 16.04
C LEU A 176 17.56 -12.00 14.62
N TRP A 177 17.88 -11.02 13.76
CA TRP A 177 17.37 -10.93 12.40
C TRP A 177 17.68 -12.23 11.61
N PRO A 178 16.70 -12.78 10.85
CA PRO A 178 16.93 -13.94 9.99
C PRO A 178 17.96 -13.64 8.90
N ASP A 179 18.93 -14.53 8.72
CA ASP A 179 19.79 -14.53 7.54
C ASP A 179 19.11 -15.37 6.44
N LEU A 180 18.53 -14.68 5.45
CA LEU A 180 17.76 -15.30 4.37
C LEU A 180 18.63 -16.14 3.43
N ASP A 181 19.95 -15.91 3.39
CA ASP A 181 20.87 -16.68 2.55
C ASP A 181 21.32 -17.98 3.25
N GLU A 182 21.31 -18.00 4.59
CA GLU A 182 21.80 -19.14 5.38
C GLU A 182 20.71 -20.07 5.91
N THR A 183 19.47 -19.59 6.07
CA THR A 183 18.37 -20.40 6.62
C THR A 183 17.62 -21.19 5.55
N THR A 184 17.15 -22.38 5.92
CA THR A 184 16.21 -23.17 5.12
C THR A 184 14.76 -23.08 5.63
N ASN A 185 14.52 -22.22 6.61
CA ASN A 185 13.21 -22.03 7.23
C ASN A 185 12.27 -21.30 6.25
N SER A 186 11.16 -21.94 5.88
CA SER A 186 10.17 -21.35 4.95
C SER A 186 9.49 -20.12 5.53
N PHE A 187 9.52 -19.93 6.84
CA PHE A 187 8.97 -18.76 7.53
C PHE A 187 9.99 -17.62 7.70
N ALA A 188 11.23 -17.77 7.21
CA ALA A 188 12.27 -16.77 7.41
C ALA A 188 11.92 -15.41 6.80
N SER A 189 11.33 -15.37 5.61
CA SER A 189 10.90 -14.12 4.97
C SER A 189 9.78 -13.42 5.75
N TYR A 190 8.83 -14.21 6.30
CA TYR A 190 7.75 -13.70 7.14
C TYR A 190 8.26 -13.12 8.46
N ALA A 191 9.27 -13.78 9.05
CA ALA A 191 9.95 -13.23 10.21
C ALA A 191 10.75 -11.98 9.85
N PHE A 192 11.43 -11.96 8.70
CA PHE A 192 12.21 -10.83 8.22
C PHE A 192 11.36 -9.55 8.16
N ASP A 193 10.16 -9.61 7.60
CA ASP A 193 9.23 -8.48 7.60
C ASP A 193 8.84 -8.05 9.02
N ALA A 194 8.59 -9.01 9.92
CA ALA A 194 8.25 -8.72 11.31
C ALA A 194 9.41 -8.04 12.06
N PHE A 195 10.66 -8.44 11.80
CA PHE A 195 11.87 -7.76 12.29
C PHE A 195 11.99 -6.35 11.74
N GLY A 196 11.75 -6.17 10.44
CA GLY A 196 11.66 -4.84 9.81
C GLY A 196 10.63 -3.96 10.49
N ALA A 197 9.41 -4.47 10.70
CA ALA A 197 8.32 -3.74 11.36
C ALA A 197 8.71 -3.29 12.78
N MET A 198 9.33 -4.18 13.55
CA MET A 198 9.75 -3.91 14.93
C MET A 198 10.86 -2.86 14.99
N VAL A 199 11.86 -2.96 14.11
CA VAL A 199 12.95 -1.98 14.06
C VAL A 199 12.44 -0.61 13.64
N GLU A 200 11.53 -0.54 12.67
CA GLU A 200 10.88 0.72 12.30
C GLU A 200 10.02 1.28 13.45
N ALA A 201 9.29 0.43 14.19
CA ALA A 201 8.55 0.88 15.37
C ALA A 201 9.47 1.47 16.46
N LEU A 202 10.62 0.85 16.72
CA LEU A 202 11.61 1.35 17.67
C LEU A 202 12.29 2.63 17.17
N ASN A 203 12.62 2.71 15.88
CA ASN A 203 13.13 3.94 15.25
C ASN A 203 12.12 5.09 15.36
N PHE A 204 10.82 4.81 15.21
CA PHE A 204 9.77 5.79 15.44
C PHE A 204 9.78 6.30 16.87
N VAL A 205 9.85 5.41 17.87
CA VAL A 205 9.92 5.82 19.29
C VAL A 205 11.16 6.68 19.57
N LEU A 206 12.30 6.35 18.97
CA LEU A 206 13.57 7.06 19.18
C LEU A 206 13.62 8.43 18.50
N SER A 207 13.04 8.58 17.32
CA SER A 207 13.17 9.78 16.48
C SER A 207 11.92 10.66 16.47
N GLY A 208 10.74 10.07 16.66
CA GLY A 208 9.44 10.70 16.41
C GLY A 208 9.12 10.93 14.94
N GLU A 209 9.93 10.42 14.00
CA GLU A 209 9.73 10.64 12.56
C GLU A 209 8.66 9.70 12.00
N THR A 210 7.56 10.27 11.50
CA THR A 210 6.40 9.55 10.97
C THR A 210 6.73 8.55 9.85
N ILE A 211 7.82 8.74 9.11
CA ILE A 211 8.22 7.80 8.06
C ILE A 211 8.43 6.39 8.62
N HIS A 212 8.95 6.27 9.84
CA HIS A 212 9.15 4.99 10.50
C HIS A 212 7.82 4.33 10.90
N ALA A 213 6.83 5.12 11.33
CA ALA A 213 5.49 4.59 11.60
C ALA A 213 4.80 4.10 10.32
N ALA A 214 4.99 4.81 9.20
CA ALA A 214 4.50 4.39 7.89
C ALA A 214 5.18 3.09 7.42
N ASN A 215 6.50 2.99 7.52
CA ASN A 215 7.23 1.77 7.16
C ASN A 215 6.82 0.57 8.03
N CYS A 216 6.63 0.78 9.33
CA CYS A 216 6.10 -0.25 10.25
C CYS A 216 4.73 -0.77 9.79
N SER A 217 3.87 0.10 9.27
CA SER A 217 2.54 -0.29 8.75
C SER A 217 2.57 -1.01 7.40
N ALA A 218 3.64 -0.84 6.62
CA ALA A 218 3.80 -1.49 5.32
C ALA A 218 4.14 -2.97 5.46
N ALA A 219 4.93 -3.35 6.47
CA ALA A 219 5.42 -4.71 6.65
C ALA A 219 4.30 -5.79 6.73
N PRO A 220 3.19 -5.61 7.48
CA PRO A 220 2.08 -6.56 7.42
C PRO A 220 1.47 -6.72 6.02
N LEU A 221 1.43 -5.65 5.21
CA LEU A 221 0.92 -5.69 3.84
C LEU A 221 1.90 -6.44 2.93
N ASP A 222 3.20 -6.17 3.05
CA ASP A 222 4.25 -6.87 2.29
C ASP A 222 4.26 -8.37 2.63
N THR A 223 4.03 -8.73 3.89
CA THR A 223 3.85 -10.12 4.32
C THR A 223 2.62 -10.79 3.67
N VAL A 224 1.49 -10.09 3.61
CA VAL A 224 0.27 -10.62 2.97
C VAL A 224 0.45 -10.75 1.47
N ASP A 225 1.11 -9.78 0.85
CA ASP A 225 1.46 -9.76 -0.56
C ASP A 225 2.30 -11.00 -0.93
N MET A 226 3.40 -11.21 -0.21
CA MET A 226 4.27 -12.39 -0.37
C MET A 226 3.49 -13.70 -0.20
N TYR A 227 2.66 -13.80 0.83
CA TYR A 227 1.82 -14.99 1.05
C TYR A 227 0.89 -15.31 -0.13
N ILE A 228 0.25 -14.28 -0.69
CA ILE A 228 -0.66 -14.44 -1.84
C ILE A 228 0.11 -14.93 -3.07
N GLN A 229 1.31 -14.40 -3.30
CA GLN A 229 2.17 -14.84 -4.39
C GLN A 229 2.66 -16.29 -4.20
N GLU A 230 3.02 -16.68 -2.98
CA GLU A 230 3.49 -18.04 -2.67
C GLU A 230 2.36 -19.07 -2.81
N VAL A 231 1.18 -18.81 -2.25
CA VAL A 231 0.06 -19.78 -2.29
C VAL A 231 -0.65 -19.76 -3.65
N GLY A 232 -0.62 -18.62 -4.35
CA GLY A 232 -1.24 -18.41 -5.65
C GLY A 232 -0.29 -18.59 -6.84
N GLU A 233 0.92 -19.13 -6.65
CA GLU A 233 1.98 -19.14 -7.67
C GLU A 233 1.50 -19.68 -9.04
N ASP A 234 0.69 -20.74 -9.04
CA ASP A 234 0.14 -21.36 -10.26
C ASP A 234 -0.91 -20.47 -10.99
N GLU A 235 -1.55 -19.55 -10.26
CA GLU A 235 -2.61 -18.66 -10.76
C GLU A 235 -2.13 -17.21 -10.97
N ALA A 236 -0.93 -16.88 -10.48
CA ALA A 236 -0.39 -15.53 -10.47
C ALA A 236 -0.12 -15.02 -11.90
N PRO A 237 -0.67 -13.85 -12.28
CA PRO A 237 -0.41 -13.27 -13.58
C PRO A 237 1.05 -12.86 -13.76
N ALA A 238 1.59 -13.04 -14.98
CA ALA A 238 2.96 -12.66 -15.30
C ALA A 238 3.16 -11.14 -15.47
N ALA A 239 2.10 -10.41 -15.86
CA ALA A 239 2.16 -8.97 -16.01
C ALA A 239 2.02 -8.29 -14.64
N ARG A 240 2.94 -7.37 -14.33
CA ARG A 240 2.97 -6.69 -13.02
C ARG A 240 1.64 -6.04 -12.64
N ALA A 241 0.99 -5.35 -13.56
CA ALA A 241 -0.29 -4.68 -13.27
C ALA A 241 -1.41 -5.68 -12.92
N GLU A 242 -1.43 -6.84 -13.58
CA GLU A 242 -2.39 -7.89 -13.32
C GLU A 242 -2.09 -8.62 -12.00
N LEU A 243 -0.81 -8.83 -11.68
CA LEU A 243 -0.36 -9.39 -10.41
C LEU A 243 -0.79 -8.52 -9.23
N GLU A 244 -0.58 -7.21 -9.35
CA GLU A 244 -1.01 -6.25 -8.33
C GLU A 244 -2.54 -6.28 -8.15
N ALA A 245 -3.30 -6.30 -9.25
CA ALA A 245 -4.75 -6.41 -9.19
C ALA A 245 -5.20 -7.73 -8.54
N PHE A 246 -4.52 -8.84 -8.84
CA PHE A 246 -4.75 -10.15 -8.24
C PHE A 246 -4.52 -10.11 -6.72
N ILE A 247 -3.39 -9.54 -6.28
CA ILE A 247 -3.06 -9.38 -4.85
C ILE A 247 -4.12 -8.52 -4.15
N GLN A 248 -4.51 -7.38 -4.75
CA GLN A 248 -5.50 -6.47 -4.15
C GLN A 248 -6.91 -7.08 -4.08
N ALA A 249 -7.26 -7.99 -4.99
CA ALA A 249 -8.53 -8.70 -4.97
C ALA A 249 -8.57 -9.83 -3.92
N SER A 250 -7.42 -10.21 -3.35
CA SER A 250 -7.33 -11.28 -2.36
C SER A 250 -8.09 -10.93 -1.07
N PRO A 251 -8.87 -11.88 -0.49
CA PRO A 251 -9.50 -11.69 0.80
C PRO A 251 -8.52 -11.31 1.93
N PHE A 252 -7.27 -11.79 1.86
CA PHE A 252 -6.24 -11.47 2.85
C PHE A 252 -5.84 -10.00 2.80
N MET A 253 -5.57 -9.47 1.60
CA MET A 253 -5.17 -8.07 1.40
C MET A 253 -6.32 -7.11 1.73
N ILE A 254 -7.55 -7.42 1.29
CA ILE A 254 -8.75 -6.63 1.60
C ILE A 254 -8.96 -6.54 3.11
N ARG A 255 -8.83 -7.67 3.81
CA ARG A 255 -8.98 -7.74 5.26
C ARG A 255 -7.93 -6.94 5.99
N GLU A 256 -6.66 -7.04 5.58
CA GLU A 256 -5.56 -6.34 6.22
C GLU A 256 -5.64 -4.82 6.02
N ASN A 257 -5.94 -4.37 4.79
CA ASN A 257 -6.23 -2.95 4.50
C ASN A 257 -7.38 -2.43 5.37
N LYS A 258 -8.48 -3.20 5.48
CA LYS A 258 -9.63 -2.85 6.33
C LYS A 258 -9.24 -2.78 7.81
N ARG A 259 -8.42 -3.72 8.31
CA ARG A 259 -7.94 -3.72 9.70
C ARG A 259 -7.18 -2.42 10.00
N GLN A 260 -6.21 -2.08 9.16
CA GLN A 260 -5.42 -0.87 9.35
C GLN A 260 -6.29 0.40 9.31
N ALA A 261 -7.20 0.50 8.33
CA ALA A 261 -8.13 1.63 8.22
C ALA A 261 -9.01 1.77 9.48
N VAL A 262 -9.62 0.68 9.96
CA VAL A 262 -10.45 0.70 11.18
C VAL A 262 -9.66 1.13 12.40
N LEU A 263 -8.43 0.63 12.59
CA LEU A 263 -7.58 1.02 13.72
C LEU A 263 -7.21 2.50 13.66
N LEU A 264 -6.85 3.02 12.49
CA LEU A 264 -6.52 4.43 12.30
C LEU A 264 -7.73 5.33 12.53
N GLU A 265 -8.91 4.95 12.05
CA GLU A 265 -10.16 5.66 12.31
C GLU A 265 -10.50 5.71 13.81
N GLU A 266 -10.34 4.59 14.52
CA GLU A 266 -10.57 4.54 15.97
C GLU A 266 -9.54 5.38 16.73
N LEU A 267 -8.25 5.29 16.36
CA LEU A 267 -7.20 6.12 16.93
C LEU A 267 -7.49 7.62 16.72
N ALA A 268 -7.95 8.03 15.54
CA ALA A 268 -8.25 9.43 15.25
C ALA A 268 -9.41 10.01 16.11
N LYS A 269 -10.30 9.14 16.62
CA LYS A 269 -11.41 9.53 17.51
C LYS A 269 -10.95 9.69 18.97
N MET A 270 -9.78 9.16 19.31
CA MET A 270 -9.28 9.13 20.68
C MET A 270 -8.52 10.44 20.98
N PRO A 271 -8.85 11.15 22.08
CA PRO A 271 -8.09 12.33 22.47
C PRO A 271 -6.73 11.96 23.08
N ILE A 272 -6.67 10.81 23.77
CA ILE A 272 -5.48 10.27 24.43
C ILE A 272 -5.49 8.74 24.34
N ILE A 273 -4.31 8.14 24.37
CA ILE A 273 -4.15 6.70 24.58
C ILE A 273 -4.11 6.42 26.08
N ASN A 274 -4.97 5.54 26.54
CA ASN A 274 -5.03 5.07 27.92
C ASN A 274 -5.30 3.56 27.91
N SER A 275 -5.31 2.92 29.08
CA SER A 275 -5.50 1.48 29.19
C SER A 275 -6.84 0.96 28.65
N GLU A 276 -7.91 1.75 28.76
CA GLU A 276 -9.25 1.35 28.31
C GLU A 276 -9.34 1.35 26.79
N ASN A 277 -8.94 2.46 26.16
CA ASN A 277 -8.93 2.58 24.70
C ASN A 277 -7.91 1.63 24.06
N LEU A 278 -6.78 1.38 24.73
CA LEU A 278 -5.79 0.41 24.25
C LEU A 278 -6.34 -1.03 24.24
N ALA A 279 -7.13 -1.40 25.24
CA ALA A 279 -7.79 -2.71 25.27
C ALA A 279 -8.80 -2.85 24.12
N LEU A 280 -9.54 -1.78 23.80
CA LEU A 280 -10.41 -1.75 22.61
C LEU A 280 -9.61 -1.98 21.32
N LEU A 281 -8.53 -1.23 21.11
CA LEU A 281 -7.69 -1.36 19.91
C LEU A 281 -7.12 -2.77 19.76
N LYS A 282 -6.63 -3.36 20.86
CA LYS A 282 -6.15 -4.75 20.88
C LYS A 282 -7.24 -5.74 20.48
N SER A 283 -8.46 -5.57 21.01
CA SER A 283 -9.60 -6.43 20.63
C SER A 283 -9.99 -6.32 19.14
N LEU A 284 -9.80 -5.14 18.55
CA LEU A 284 -9.98 -4.93 17.10
C LEU A 284 -8.86 -5.58 16.29
N ASN A 285 -7.64 -5.63 16.84
CA ASN A 285 -6.45 -6.19 16.19
C ASN A 285 -6.49 -7.73 16.07
N GLU A 286 -7.06 -8.38 17.08
CA GLU A 286 -7.10 -9.85 17.24
C GLU A 286 -8.17 -10.56 16.39
N GLN A 287 -9.04 -9.84 15.67
CA GLN A 287 -10.24 -10.44 15.05
C GLN A 287 -9.94 -11.48 13.97
N ASP A 288 -8.75 -11.45 13.37
CA ASP A 288 -8.37 -12.31 12.27
C ASP A 288 -6.86 -12.65 12.30
N MET A 289 -6.44 -13.67 11.55
CA MET A 289 -5.01 -13.92 11.32
C MET A 289 -4.48 -13.01 10.21
N LEU A 290 -3.17 -12.75 10.19
CA LEU A 290 -2.53 -12.03 9.08
C LEU A 290 -2.55 -12.90 7.81
N VAL A 291 -1.94 -14.08 7.91
CA VAL A 291 -1.87 -15.12 6.87
C VAL A 291 -2.18 -16.50 7.47
N GLU A 292 -2.42 -17.50 6.63
CA GLU A 292 -2.68 -18.88 7.06
C GLU A 292 -1.43 -19.77 6.91
N PHE A 293 -0.61 -19.82 7.97
CA PHE A 293 0.62 -20.61 8.00
C PHE A 293 0.43 -22.12 7.86
N SER A 294 -0.80 -22.66 7.94
CA SER A 294 -1.06 -24.09 7.74
C SER A 294 -1.04 -24.53 6.28
N VAL A 295 -0.99 -23.57 5.35
CA VAL A 295 -1.02 -23.81 3.90
C VAL A 295 0.39 -23.81 3.29
N LEU A 296 1.39 -23.40 4.09
CA LEU A 296 2.81 -23.33 3.73
C LEU A 296 3.55 -24.61 4.12
#